data_AF-A0A927LHR7-F1
#
_entry.id   AF-A0A927LHR7-F1
#
_cell.length_a   1.000
_cell.length_b   1.000
_cell.length_c   1.000
_cell.angle_alpha   90.00
_cell.angle_beta   90.00
_cell.angle_gamma   90.00
#
_symmetry.space_group_name_H-M   'P 1'
#
loop_
_entity.id
_entity.type
_entity.pdbx_description
1 polymer ?
#
loop_
_entity_poly.entity_id
_entity_poly.type
_entity_poly.pdbx_seq_one_letter_code
_entity_poly.pdbx_strand_id
1 'polypeptide(L)'
;MTTKYNEIFEQLLTEYKLSNDFIFSVNFPTEVKDILSDQILLTKFGITLKSFDRLYNANENWENQSIIEDNENHFHVDSYIEPVNNKKAFMLGVKTITLLADKFQKEKMNNIRFWYSFQTPELGRLHASENNLEEADDDYFISDRLSFFKLRDGEDVITISEFENKFCAILIIDI
;
A
#
# COMPACT_ATOMS: atom_id res chain seq x y z
N MET A 1 -8.48 2.67 15.49
CA MET A 1 -8.13 2.87 14.08
C MET A 1 -8.07 4.35 13.81
N THR A 2 -6.89 4.84 13.48
CA THR A 2 -6.62 6.24 13.11
C THR A 2 -6.19 6.26 11.65
N THR A 3 -6.71 7.19 10.87
CA THR A 3 -6.38 7.32 9.45
C THR A 3 -5.73 8.67 9.16
N LYS A 4 -4.73 8.67 8.26
CA LYS A 4 -4.05 9.87 7.76
C LYS A 4 -3.78 9.69 6.28
N TYR A 5 -3.94 10.75 5.49
CA TYR A 5 -3.62 10.75 4.07
C TYR A 5 -3.15 12.15 3.64
N ASN A 6 -2.45 12.23 2.50
CA ASN A 6 -1.90 13.48 1.99
C ASN A 6 -2.83 14.21 1.01
N GLU A 7 -2.43 15.41 0.59
CA GLU A 7 -3.22 16.26 -0.32
C GLU A 7 -3.47 15.60 -1.68
N ILE A 8 -2.49 14.86 -2.21
CA ILE A 8 -2.65 14.12 -3.48
C ILE A 8 -3.76 13.07 -3.36
N PHE A 9 -3.83 12.35 -2.24
CA PHE A 9 -4.90 11.40 -1.98
C PHE A 9 -6.28 12.08 -1.98
N GLU A 10 -6.41 13.25 -1.33
CA GLU A 10 -7.64 14.04 -1.33
C GLU A 10 -8.04 14.54 -2.73
N GLN A 11 -7.06 14.94 -3.53
CA GLN A 11 -7.28 15.32 -4.93
C GLN A 11 -7.83 14.14 -5.74
N LEU A 12 -7.25 12.94 -5.60
CA LEU A 12 -7.75 11.74 -6.30
C LEU A 12 -9.16 11.34 -5.87
N LEU A 13 -9.51 11.45 -4.58
CA LEU A 13 -10.89 11.23 -4.13
C LEU A 13 -11.85 12.18 -4.84
N THR A 14 -11.49 13.45 -4.94
CA THR A 14 -12.30 14.49 -5.59
C THR A 14 -12.43 14.24 -7.09
N GLU A 15 -11.31 14.03 -7.79
CA GLU A 15 -11.26 13.76 -9.23
C GLU A 15 -12.09 12.53 -9.61
N TYR A 16 -11.95 11.46 -8.83
CA TYR A 16 -12.68 10.22 -9.05
C TYR A 16 -14.10 10.23 -8.51
N LYS A 17 -14.55 11.31 -7.86
CA LYS A 17 -15.87 11.43 -7.23
C LYS A 17 -16.14 10.30 -6.23
N LEU A 18 -15.17 10.05 -5.35
CA LEU A 18 -15.21 9.06 -4.29
C LEU A 18 -15.45 9.76 -2.94
N SER A 19 -16.02 9.02 -1.99
CA SER A 19 -16.30 9.53 -0.65
C SER A 19 -15.06 9.48 0.25
N ASN A 20 -14.91 10.49 1.12
CA ASN A 20 -13.78 10.63 2.05
C ASN A 20 -13.87 9.67 3.26
N ASP A 21 -15.01 9.01 3.45
CA ASP A 21 -15.17 7.89 4.40
C ASP A 21 -14.76 6.54 3.81
N PHE A 22 -14.27 6.55 2.57
CA PHE A 22 -13.87 5.38 1.78
C PHE A 22 -15.01 4.37 1.54
N ILE A 23 -16.28 4.78 1.70
CA ILE A 23 -17.44 3.92 1.47
C ILE A 23 -17.81 3.94 -0.02
N PHE A 24 -17.14 3.10 -0.79
CA PHE A 24 -17.46 2.83 -2.20
C PHE A 24 -17.41 1.33 -2.51
N SER A 25 -18.02 0.90 -3.62
CA SER A 25 -18.04 -0.52 -4.03
C SER A 25 -16.94 -0.83 -5.03
N VAL A 26 -16.25 -1.96 -4.85
CA VAL A 26 -15.27 -2.51 -5.79
C VAL A 26 -15.50 -4.00 -5.96
N ASN A 27 -15.37 -4.50 -7.19
CA ASN A 27 -15.35 -5.93 -7.45
C ASN A 27 -13.93 -6.44 -7.23
N PHE A 28 -13.73 -7.27 -6.21
CA PHE A 28 -12.42 -7.84 -5.94
C PHE A 28 -12.09 -8.96 -6.94
N PRO A 29 -10.92 -8.92 -7.61
CA PRO A 29 -10.39 -10.07 -8.32
C PRO A 29 -10.03 -11.18 -7.34
N THR A 30 -9.86 -12.40 -7.86
CA THR A 30 -9.69 -13.61 -7.02
C THR A 30 -8.45 -13.50 -6.14
N GLU A 31 -7.36 -12.99 -6.68
CA GLU A 31 -6.07 -12.79 -6.04
C GLU A 31 -6.20 -11.92 -4.78
N VAL A 32 -6.97 -10.83 -4.88
CA VAL A 32 -7.22 -9.95 -3.72
C VAL A 32 -8.13 -10.61 -2.70
N LYS A 33 -9.13 -11.39 -3.14
CA LYS A 33 -9.97 -12.17 -2.21
C LYS A 33 -9.16 -13.19 -1.44
N ASP A 34 -8.21 -13.84 -2.09
CA ASP A 34 -7.32 -14.82 -1.47
C ASP A 34 -6.48 -14.16 -0.38
N ILE A 35 -5.85 -13.00 -0.67
CA ILE A 35 -5.13 -12.18 0.32
C ILE A 35 -6.04 -11.80 1.50
N LEU A 36 -7.25 -11.31 1.23
CA LEU A 36 -8.21 -10.91 2.26
C LEU A 36 -8.70 -12.10 3.11
N SER A 37 -8.67 -13.31 2.58
CA SER A 37 -9.04 -14.54 3.31
C SER A 37 -7.88 -15.20 4.05
N ASP A 38 -6.64 -14.78 3.78
CA ASP A 38 -5.45 -15.51 4.21
C ASP A 38 -5.20 -15.46 5.73
N GLN A 39 -4.59 -16.48 6.30
CA GLN A 39 -4.32 -16.50 7.73
C GLN A 39 -3.23 -15.48 8.10
N ILE A 40 -3.44 -14.71 9.17
CA ILE A 40 -2.38 -13.84 9.71
C ILE A 40 -1.42 -14.68 10.55
N LEU A 41 -0.11 -14.50 10.34
CA LEU A 41 0.94 -15.16 11.09
C LEU A 41 1.79 -14.14 11.85
N LEU A 42 2.11 -14.48 13.09
CA LEU A 42 3.13 -13.81 13.89
C LEU A 42 4.37 -14.70 13.93
N THR A 43 5.49 -14.16 13.50
CA THR A 43 6.79 -14.82 13.43
C THR A 43 7.80 -14.07 14.30
N LYS A 44 9.00 -14.65 14.45
CA LYS A 44 10.11 -13.97 15.12
C LYS A 44 10.63 -12.75 14.37
N PHE A 45 10.35 -12.68 13.07
CA PHE A 45 10.69 -11.51 12.27
C PHE A 45 9.61 -10.47 12.50
N GLY A 46 8.33 -10.81 12.29
CA GLY A 46 7.19 -9.96 12.64
C GLY A 46 5.87 -10.50 12.12
N ILE A 47 5.04 -9.64 11.54
CA ILE A 47 3.68 -10.00 11.08
C ILE A 47 3.65 -10.21 9.57
N THR A 48 2.99 -11.28 9.12
CA THR A 48 2.80 -11.57 7.68
C THR A 48 1.47 -12.29 7.47
N LEU A 49 1.12 -12.54 6.22
CA LEU A 49 0.04 -13.42 5.81
C LEU A 49 0.63 -14.80 5.44
N LYS A 50 -0.11 -15.89 5.68
CA LYS A 50 0.40 -17.27 5.59
C LYS A 50 0.87 -17.67 4.19
N SER A 51 0.20 -17.21 3.14
CA SER A 51 0.65 -17.41 1.76
C SER A 51 2.00 -16.74 1.48
N PHE A 52 2.43 -15.83 2.35
CA PHE A 52 3.69 -15.10 2.31
C PHE A 52 4.58 -15.41 3.53
N ASP A 53 4.47 -16.63 4.08
CA ASP A 53 5.26 -17.08 5.23
C ASP A 53 6.77 -17.22 4.94
N ARG A 54 7.16 -17.05 3.67
CA ARG A 54 8.54 -16.89 3.21
C ARG A 54 8.81 -15.42 2.94
N LEU A 55 9.41 -14.76 3.93
CA LEU A 55 9.90 -13.40 3.81
C LEU A 55 11.37 -13.43 3.36
N TYR A 56 11.70 -12.72 2.27
CA TYR A 56 13.04 -12.66 1.69
C TYR A 56 13.73 -11.31 2.00
N ASN A 57 15.05 -11.25 2.21
CA ASN A 57 15.76 -9.97 2.42
C ASN A 57 15.78 -9.16 1.11
N ALA A 58 15.68 -7.83 1.07
CA ALA A 58 15.58 -7.05 -0.18
C ALA A 58 16.82 -6.98 -1.14
N ASN A 59 17.80 -7.89 -1.07
CA ASN A 59 19.11 -7.84 -1.75
C ASN A 59 19.40 -8.83 -2.94
N GLU A 60 18.38 -9.42 -3.56
CA GLU A 60 18.35 -10.37 -4.69
C GLU A 60 17.53 -9.73 -5.85
N ASN A 61 17.09 -10.46 -6.88
CA ASN A 61 16.23 -9.90 -7.96
C ASN A 61 14.76 -10.33 -7.73
N TRP A 62 13.80 -9.38 -7.75
CA TRP A 62 12.57 -9.48 -6.92
C TRP A 62 11.20 -9.26 -7.59
N GLU A 63 10.98 -9.71 -8.82
CA GLU A 63 9.61 -9.62 -9.33
C GLU A 63 8.68 -10.60 -8.59
N ASN A 64 7.61 -10.07 -7.95
CA ASN A 64 6.50 -10.82 -7.33
C ASN A 64 6.78 -11.54 -5.99
N GLN A 65 7.65 -11.02 -5.11
CA GLN A 65 7.90 -11.61 -3.78
C GLN A 65 7.64 -10.63 -2.63
N SER A 66 7.23 -11.14 -1.46
CA SER A 66 7.19 -10.36 -0.22
C SER A 66 8.57 -10.29 0.40
N ILE A 67 9.08 -9.07 0.57
CA ILE A 67 10.44 -8.80 1.02
C ILE A 67 10.48 -8.04 2.34
N ILE A 68 11.55 -8.26 3.09
CA ILE A 68 11.95 -7.52 4.29
C ILE A 68 13.01 -6.50 3.87
N GLU A 69 12.66 -5.21 3.88
CA GLU A 69 13.57 -4.13 3.50
C GLU A 69 14.52 -3.70 4.64
N ASP A 70 14.10 -3.90 5.89
CA ASP A 70 14.92 -3.73 7.10
C ASP A 70 14.53 -4.78 8.16
N ASN A 71 15.25 -4.90 9.28
CA ASN A 71 14.98 -5.92 10.31
C ASN A 71 13.57 -5.83 10.97
N GLU A 72 12.68 -4.96 10.49
CA GLU A 72 11.43 -4.54 11.12
C GLU A 72 10.21 -4.58 10.17
N ASN A 73 10.16 -5.61 9.34
CA ASN A 73 8.92 -6.25 8.84
C ASN A 73 8.05 -5.48 7.87
N HIS A 74 8.54 -5.20 6.69
CA HIS A 74 7.66 -4.71 5.64
C HIS A 74 7.00 -5.90 4.94
N PHE A 75 5.67 -5.92 4.85
CA PHE A 75 4.96 -6.77 3.91
C PHE A 75 4.71 -5.96 2.63
N HIS A 76 5.01 -6.53 1.47
CA HIS A 76 4.92 -5.85 0.18
C HIS A 76 3.98 -6.65 -0.74
N VAL A 77 2.95 -5.98 -1.26
CA VAL A 77 2.20 -6.45 -2.42
C VAL A 77 2.28 -5.37 -3.48
N ASP A 78 3.15 -5.57 -4.45
CA ASP A 78 3.05 -4.89 -5.73
C ASP A 78 1.90 -5.57 -6.48
N SER A 79 0.73 -4.92 -6.48
CA SER A 79 -0.42 -5.48 -7.18
C SER A 79 -0.28 -5.21 -8.67
N TYR A 80 0.25 -6.18 -9.42
CA TYR A 80 0.07 -6.21 -10.88
C TYR A 80 -1.33 -6.74 -11.20
N ILE A 81 -2.36 -5.94 -10.90
CA ILE A 81 -3.71 -6.21 -11.35
C ILE A 81 -3.94 -5.25 -12.49
N GLU A 82 -3.90 -5.70 -13.75
CA GLU A 82 -4.25 -4.88 -14.91
C GLU A 82 -5.48 -4.02 -14.59
N PRO A 83 -5.36 -2.70 -14.44
CA PRO A 83 -6.51 -1.83 -14.46
C PRO A 83 -6.51 -1.18 -15.83
N VAL A 84 -7.62 -1.33 -16.53
CA VAL A 84 -7.91 -0.51 -17.73
C VAL A 84 -8.06 0.99 -17.35
N ASN A 85 -7.93 1.39 -16.07
CA ASN A 85 -8.17 2.76 -15.55
C ASN A 85 -7.63 3.00 -14.11
N ASN A 86 -6.86 4.09 -13.89
CA ASN A 86 -6.32 4.57 -12.60
C ASN A 86 -7.34 4.58 -11.45
N LYS A 87 -8.58 5.01 -11.70
CA LYS A 87 -9.64 5.08 -10.67
C LYS A 87 -9.93 3.71 -10.05
N LYS A 88 -9.98 2.66 -10.87
CA LYS A 88 -10.30 1.31 -10.39
C LYS A 88 -9.16 0.76 -9.54
N ALA A 89 -7.91 1.00 -9.95
CA ALA A 89 -6.72 0.62 -9.19
C ALA A 89 -6.73 1.29 -7.81
N PHE A 90 -6.89 2.62 -7.78
CA PHE A 90 -6.98 3.38 -6.55
C PHE A 90 -8.08 2.87 -5.61
N MET A 91 -9.30 2.67 -6.13
CA MET A 91 -10.40 2.11 -5.34
C MET A 91 -10.07 0.71 -4.78
N LEU A 92 -9.43 -0.14 -5.58
CA LEU A 92 -9.06 -1.48 -5.19
C LEU A 92 -8.00 -1.48 -4.08
N GLY A 93 -6.94 -0.67 -4.22
CA GLY A 93 -5.89 -0.53 -3.21
C GLY A 93 -6.42 -0.02 -1.87
N VAL A 94 -7.18 1.10 -1.91
CA VAL A 94 -7.80 1.68 -0.70
C VAL A 94 -8.74 0.70 0.00
N LYS A 95 -9.52 -0.06 -0.76
CA LYS A 95 -10.43 -1.06 -0.16
C LYS A 95 -9.71 -2.27 0.39
N THR A 96 -8.68 -2.74 -0.29
CA THR A 96 -7.88 -3.88 0.17
C THR A 96 -7.21 -3.56 1.49
N ILE A 97 -6.54 -2.40 1.59
CA ILE A 97 -5.83 -2.02 2.80
C ILE A 97 -6.77 -1.75 3.98
N THR A 98 -7.92 -1.12 3.73
CA THR A 98 -8.93 -0.88 4.78
C THR A 98 -9.49 -2.20 5.32
N LEU A 99 -9.80 -3.16 4.45
CA LEU A 99 -10.32 -4.46 4.89
C LEU A 99 -9.26 -5.32 5.59
N LEU A 100 -7.98 -5.21 5.21
CA LEU A 100 -6.88 -5.83 5.93
C LEU A 100 -6.74 -5.23 7.34
N ALA A 101 -6.80 -3.90 7.48
CA ALA A 101 -6.77 -3.25 8.79
C ALA A 101 -7.94 -3.69 9.68
N ASP A 102 -9.16 -3.71 9.14
CA ASP A 102 -10.36 -4.20 9.84
C ASP A 102 -10.20 -5.66 10.29
N LYS A 103 -9.60 -6.50 9.45
CA LYS A 103 -9.36 -7.92 9.76
C LYS A 103 -8.38 -8.07 10.92
N PHE A 104 -7.25 -7.37 10.89
CA PHE A 104 -6.26 -7.43 11.97
C PHE A 104 -6.85 -6.89 13.28
N GLN A 105 -7.64 -5.82 13.21
CA GLN A 105 -8.34 -5.28 14.37
C GLN A 105 -9.35 -6.28 14.96
N LYS A 106 -10.11 -7.01 14.13
CA LYS A 106 -11.04 -8.07 14.57
C LYS A 106 -10.32 -9.23 15.25
N GLU A 107 -9.09 -9.53 14.81
CA GLU A 107 -8.17 -10.50 15.43
C GLU A 107 -7.47 -9.93 16.68
N LYS A 108 -7.86 -8.73 17.14
CA LYS A 108 -7.34 -8.03 18.32
C LYS A 108 -5.84 -7.74 18.26
N MET A 109 -5.31 -7.58 17.05
CA MET A 109 -3.96 -7.09 16.84
C MET A 109 -3.95 -5.56 16.98
N ASN A 110 -2.94 -5.05 17.68
CA ASN A 110 -2.73 -3.62 17.91
C ASN A 110 -1.28 -3.27 17.60
N ASN A 111 -0.99 -1.97 17.53
CA ASN A 111 0.32 -1.44 17.18
C ASN A 111 0.74 -1.91 15.78
N ILE A 112 -0.21 -1.92 14.84
CA ILE A 112 0.06 -2.25 13.44
C ILE A 112 -0.22 -1.02 12.59
N ARG A 113 0.71 -0.70 11.70
CA ARG A 113 0.59 0.34 10.70
C ARG A 113 0.37 -0.28 9.35
N PHE A 114 -0.64 0.22 8.64
CA PHE A 114 -0.90 -0.07 7.25
C PHE A 114 -0.51 1.16 6.44
N TRP A 115 0.20 0.93 5.35
CA TRP A 115 0.69 1.96 4.44
C TRP A 115 0.25 1.66 3.02
N TYR A 116 -0.38 2.65 2.40
CA TYR A 116 -0.79 2.62 1.00
C TYR A 116 -0.08 3.75 0.27
N SER A 117 0.60 3.42 -0.83
CA SER A 117 1.22 4.37 -1.74
C SER A 117 0.75 4.10 -3.16
N PHE A 118 0.14 5.11 -3.77
CA PHE A 118 -0.39 5.03 -5.13
C PHE A 118 0.18 6.15 -5.99
N GLN A 119 0.74 5.80 -7.13
CA GLN A 119 1.29 6.74 -8.10
C GLN A 119 0.66 6.49 -9.47
N THR A 120 0.02 7.52 -10.01
CA THR A 120 -0.48 7.50 -11.39
C THR A 120 0.68 7.69 -12.37
N PRO A 121 0.51 7.36 -13.66
CA PRO A 121 1.52 7.65 -14.68
C PRO A 121 1.91 9.14 -14.74
N GLU A 122 0.98 10.07 -14.49
CA GLU A 122 1.26 11.51 -14.45
C GLU A 122 2.20 11.88 -13.30
N LEU A 123 1.98 11.30 -12.12
CA LEU A 123 2.84 11.50 -10.95
C LEU A 123 4.21 10.82 -11.14
N GLY A 124 4.24 9.66 -11.81
CA GLY A 124 5.47 8.97 -12.21
C GLY A 124 6.32 9.80 -13.18
N ARG A 125 5.69 10.39 -14.21
CA ARG A 125 6.37 11.33 -15.12
C ARG A 125 6.90 12.57 -14.40
N LEU A 126 6.11 13.13 -13.47
CA LEU A 126 6.56 14.25 -12.65
C LEU A 126 7.81 13.88 -11.83
N HIS A 127 7.80 12.70 -11.21
CA HIS A 127 8.93 12.18 -10.47
C HIS A 127 10.18 11.99 -11.35
N ALA A 128 10.04 11.36 -12.52
CA ALA A 128 11.13 11.14 -13.45
C ALA A 128 11.74 12.46 -13.95
N SER A 129 10.89 13.41 -14.34
CA SER A 129 11.28 14.73 -14.83
C SER A 129 12.07 15.53 -13.80
N GLU A 130 11.63 15.53 -12.53
CA GLU A 130 12.31 16.30 -11.49
C GLU A 130 13.62 15.67 -10.99
N ASN A 131 13.80 14.37 -11.19
CA ASN A 131 14.98 13.63 -10.73
C ASN A 131 15.97 13.28 -11.85
N ASN A 132 15.74 13.75 -13.08
CA ASN A 132 16.53 13.40 -14.26
C ASN A 132 16.70 11.89 -14.44
N LEU A 133 15.66 11.12 -14.13
CA LEU A 133 15.62 9.70 -14.43
C LEU A 133 15.35 9.55 -15.93
N GLU A 134 15.94 8.55 -16.57
CA GLU A 134 15.48 8.17 -17.91
C GLU A 134 13.98 7.90 -17.82
N GLU A 135 13.20 8.45 -18.76
CA GLU A 135 11.83 8.02 -18.99
C GLU A 135 11.92 6.55 -19.41
N ALA A 136 12.02 5.65 -18.44
CA ALA A 136 11.74 4.25 -18.66
C ALA A 136 10.33 4.19 -19.27
N ASP A 137 10.02 3.15 -20.03
CA ASP A 137 8.71 2.91 -20.68
C ASP A 137 7.50 2.83 -19.68
N ASP A 138 7.68 3.33 -18.45
CA ASP A 138 6.73 3.53 -17.34
C ASP A 138 5.59 4.50 -17.61
N ASP A 139 5.56 5.11 -18.81
CA ASP A 139 4.49 6.00 -19.27
C ASP A 139 3.06 5.40 -19.16
N TYR A 140 2.98 4.08 -19.03
CA TYR A 140 1.74 3.32 -18.95
C TYR A 140 1.49 2.65 -17.60
N PHE A 141 2.44 2.70 -16.65
CA PHE A 141 2.35 1.91 -15.43
C PHE A 141 1.86 2.73 -14.23
N ILE A 142 0.91 2.14 -13.51
CA ILE A 142 0.50 2.58 -12.18
C ILE A 142 1.39 1.86 -11.19
N SER A 143 2.02 2.61 -10.27
CA SER A 143 2.69 2.01 -9.12
C SER A 143 1.73 2.00 -7.93
N ASP A 144 1.43 0.81 -7.43
CA ASP A 144 0.49 0.59 -6.32
C ASP A 144 1.14 -0.31 -5.28
N ARG A 145 1.40 0.24 -4.08
CA ARG A 145 2.08 -0.46 -2.99
C ARG A 145 1.20 -0.50 -1.76
N LEU A 146 0.95 -1.71 -1.29
CA LEU A 146 0.29 -2.00 -0.02
C LEU A 146 1.28 -2.63 0.93
N SER A 147 1.36 -2.08 2.14
CA SER A 147 2.23 -2.60 3.19
C SER A 147 1.57 -2.58 4.55
N PHE A 148 2.00 -3.48 5.42
CA PHE A 148 1.70 -3.40 6.85
C PHE A 148 2.86 -3.92 7.68
N PHE A 149 3.00 -3.39 8.89
CA PHE A 149 4.09 -3.72 9.81
C PHE A 149 3.73 -3.39 11.26
N LYS A 150 4.46 -3.99 12.19
CA LYS A 150 4.28 -3.71 13.62
C LYS A 150 5.07 -2.46 14.00
N LEU A 151 4.42 -1.53 14.70
CA LEU A 151 5.05 -0.33 15.23
C LEU A 151 6.11 -0.69 16.26
N ARG A 152 7.24 0.02 16.19
CA ARG A 152 8.29 -0.03 17.20
C ARG A 152 7.93 0.89 18.37
N ASP A 153 8.49 0.59 19.54
CA ASP A 153 8.34 1.46 20.70
C ASP A 153 8.90 2.87 20.39
N GLY A 154 8.04 3.89 20.48
CA GLY A 154 8.39 5.28 20.17
C GLY A 154 8.10 5.72 18.73
N GLU A 155 7.54 4.85 17.88
CA GLU A 155 7.20 5.14 16.47
C GLU A 155 5.77 5.74 16.29
N ASP A 156 5.34 6.55 17.26
CA ASP A 156 3.97 7.10 17.31
C ASP A 156 3.72 8.21 16.27
N VAL A 157 4.78 8.79 15.70
CA VAL A 157 4.68 9.91 14.74
C VAL A 157 5.10 9.46 13.35
N ILE A 158 4.13 9.41 12.44
CA ILE A 158 4.40 9.27 11.01
C ILE A 158 4.54 10.62 10.36
N THR A 159 5.66 10.77 9.69
CA THR A 159 5.89 11.86 8.76
C THR A 159 5.76 11.29 7.36
N ILE A 160 4.78 11.79 6.60
CA ILE A 160 4.78 11.61 5.14
C ILE A 160 5.88 12.54 4.63
N SER A 161 6.88 11.98 3.98
CA SER A 161 8.03 12.73 3.46
C SER A 161 7.59 13.76 2.42
N GLU A 162 8.41 14.79 2.20
CA GLU A 162 8.17 15.75 1.11
C GLU A 162 8.11 15.06 -0.25
N PHE A 163 8.92 14.02 -0.44
CA PHE A 163 8.89 13.16 -1.63
C PHE A 163 7.51 12.54 -1.83
N GLU A 164 7.01 11.83 -0.82
CA GLU A 164 5.69 11.17 -0.89
C GLU A 164 4.56 12.19 -1.05
N ASN A 165 4.66 13.35 -0.42
CA ASN A 165 3.70 14.45 -0.59
C ASN A 165 3.66 15.00 -2.02
N LYS A 166 4.72 14.79 -2.80
CA LYS A 166 4.84 15.35 -4.14
C LYS A 166 4.52 14.35 -5.26
N PHE A 167 4.83 13.08 -5.05
CA PHE A 167 4.80 12.08 -6.12
C PHE A 167 3.86 10.89 -5.88
N CYS A 168 3.20 10.81 -4.72
CA CYS A 168 2.33 9.69 -4.39
C CYS A 168 1.05 10.16 -3.68
N ALA A 169 -0.06 9.47 -3.91
CA ALA A 169 -1.20 9.48 -3.00
C ALA A 169 -0.91 8.50 -1.85
N ILE A 170 -0.90 8.99 -0.62
CA ILE A 170 -0.60 8.19 0.57
C ILE A 170 -1.84 8.03 1.44
N LEU A 171 -2.11 6.81 1.90
CA LEU A 171 -3.06 6.52 2.98
C LEU A 171 -2.38 5.65 4.04
N ILE A 172 -2.52 6.04 5.30
CA ILE A 172 -2.01 5.33 6.45
C ILE A 172 -3.17 4.99 7.38
N ILE A 173 -3.19 3.77 7.89
CA ILE A 173 -4.13 3.29 8.89
C ILE A 173 -3.34 2.68 10.05
N ASP A 174 -3.46 3.24 11.25
CA ASP A 174 -2.90 2.66 12.47
C ASP A 174 -4.02 2.01 13.31
N ILE A 175 -3.81 0.77 13.75
CA ILE A 175 -4.76 0.02 14.62
C ILE A 175 -4.17 -0.33 15.98
#